data_AF-A0A6L9GAD6-F1
#
_entry.id   AF-A0A6L9GAD6-F1
#
_cell.length_a   1.000
_cell.length_b   1.000
_cell.length_c   1.000
_cell.angle_alpha   90.00
_cell.angle_beta   90.00
_cell.angle_gamma   90.00
#
_symmetry.space_group_name_H-M   'P 1'
#
loop_
_entity.id
_entity.type
_entity.pdbx_description
1 polymer ?
#
loop_
_entity_poly.entity_id
_entity_poly.type
_entity_poly.pdbx_seq_one_letter_code
_entity_poly.pdbx_strand_id
1 'polypeptide(L)'
;AAGEKIMEIYDAEDFEVRAKSDDSPVTAADEAADQLIAAGLRAAFPEIALITEEQAATHAQTAQTFLIVDPLDGTKEFVQRRGDFTVNIAYVENGVPLRGVVYAPAKGRLFY
;
A
#
# COMPACT_ATOMS: atom_id res chain seq x y z
N ALA A 1 -1.96 5.04 -11.38
CA ALA A 1 -2.41 3.64 -11.21
C ALA A 1 -2.97 3.39 -9.81
N ALA A 2 -2.17 2.99 -8.80
CA ALA A 2 -2.71 2.61 -7.49
C ALA A 2 -3.50 3.73 -6.80
N GLY A 3 -2.93 4.94 -6.71
CA GLY A 3 -3.65 6.06 -6.11
C GLY A 3 -4.90 6.50 -6.88
N GLU A 4 -4.94 6.35 -8.21
CA GLU A 4 -6.18 6.56 -8.98
C GLU A 4 -7.25 5.54 -8.59
N LYS A 5 -6.86 4.26 -8.46
CA LYS A 5 -7.78 3.20 -8.06
C LYS A 5 -8.33 3.40 -6.65
N ILE A 6 -7.48 3.88 -5.74
CA ILE A 6 -7.87 4.25 -4.37
C ILE A 6 -8.91 5.39 -4.44
N MET A 7 -8.67 6.43 -5.26
CA MET A 7 -9.61 7.55 -5.40
C MET A 7 -10.94 7.13 -6.02
N GLU A 8 -10.95 6.22 -7.01
CA GLU A 8 -12.21 5.68 -7.57
C GLU A 8 -13.12 5.07 -6.48
N ILE A 9 -12.54 4.34 -5.52
CA ILE A 9 -13.27 3.71 -4.43
C ILE A 9 -13.63 4.74 -3.35
N TYR A 10 -12.71 5.65 -3.05
CA TYR A 10 -12.92 6.73 -2.09
C TYR A 10 -14.08 7.66 -2.48
N ASP A 11 -14.22 7.95 -3.77
CA ASP A 11 -15.25 8.85 -4.31
C ASP A 11 -16.60 8.16 -4.57
N ALA A 12 -16.67 6.83 -4.46
CA ALA A 12 -17.94 6.09 -4.57
C ALA A 12 -18.90 6.46 -3.41
N GLU A 13 -20.22 6.29 -3.59
CA GLU A 13 -21.21 6.61 -2.54
C GLU A 13 -21.01 5.74 -1.30
N ASP A 14 -20.79 4.43 -1.50
CA ASP A 14 -20.52 3.45 -0.46
C ASP A 14 -19.37 2.53 -0.87
N PHE A 15 -18.58 2.08 0.11
CA PHE A 15 -17.57 1.04 -0.07
C PHE A 15 -17.58 0.08 1.11
N GLU A 16 -17.18 -1.17 0.85
CA GLU A 16 -17.12 -2.20 1.87
C GLU A 16 -15.93 -1.97 2.81
N VAL A 17 -16.20 -1.97 4.11
CA VAL A 17 -15.20 -1.94 5.17
C VAL A 17 -15.29 -3.25 5.94
N ARG A 18 -14.16 -3.96 6.01
CA ARG A 18 -13.99 -5.18 6.80
C ARG A 18 -13.00 -4.89 7.94
N ALA A 19 -12.97 -5.76 8.95
CA ALA A 19 -11.96 -5.71 10.01
C ALA A 19 -10.91 -6.80 9.78
N LYS A 20 -9.62 -6.44 9.92
CA LYS A 20 -8.51 -7.42 10.00
C LYS A 20 -8.53 -8.12 11.37
N SER A 21 -7.68 -9.13 11.53
CA SER A 21 -7.55 -9.91 12.78
C SER A 21 -7.13 -9.10 14.01
N ASP A 22 -6.60 -7.89 13.80
CA ASP A 22 -6.19 -6.95 14.84
C ASP A 22 -7.18 -5.78 15.01
N ASP A 23 -8.42 -5.94 14.53
CA ASP A 23 -9.51 -4.95 14.54
C ASP A 23 -9.22 -3.67 13.74
N SER A 24 -8.15 -3.62 12.95
CA SER A 24 -7.92 -2.51 12.02
C SER A 24 -8.91 -2.58 10.83
N PRO A 25 -9.43 -1.44 10.35
CA PRO A 25 -10.27 -1.44 9.15
C PRO A 25 -9.43 -1.75 7.93
N VAL A 26 -9.97 -2.55 7.02
CA VAL A 26 -9.47 -2.78 5.66
C VAL A 26 -10.61 -2.58 4.68
N THR A 27 -10.31 -2.02 3.52
CA THR A 27 -11.31 -1.73 2.49
C THR A 27 -10.98 -2.42 1.18
N ALA A 28 -11.94 -2.44 0.25
CA ALA A 28 -11.67 -2.86 -1.13
C ALA A 28 -10.56 -2.02 -1.80
N ALA A 29 -10.24 -0.83 -1.28
CA ALA A 29 -9.17 0.02 -1.79
C ALA A 29 -7.78 -0.53 -1.44
N ASP A 30 -7.58 -1.04 -0.21
CA ASP A 30 -6.33 -1.67 0.23
C ASP A 30 -6.00 -2.88 -0.67
N GLU A 31 -6.97 -3.79 -0.85
CA GLU A 31 -6.81 -4.99 -1.70
C GLU A 31 -6.53 -4.62 -3.16
N ALA A 32 -7.26 -3.65 -3.73
CA ALA A 32 -7.09 -3.23 -5.12
C ALA A 32 -5.74 -2.53 -5.36
N ALA A 33 -5.31 -1.70 -4.40
CA ALA A 33 -4.02 -1.03 -4.45
C ALA A 33 -2.87 -2.04 -4.30
N ASP A 34 -2.96 -2.97 -3.36
CA ASP A 34 -1.97 -4.04 -3.17
C ASP A 34 -1.77 -4.86 -4.45
N GLN A 35 -2.85 -5.32 -5.08
CA GLN A 35 -2.78 -6.11 -6.31
C GLN A 35 -2.06 -5.35 -7.44
N LEU A 36 -2.43 -4.07 -7.64
CA LEU A 36 -1.82 -3.24 -8.69
C LEU A 36 -0.34 -2.96 -8.42
N ILE A 37 0.00 -2.58 -7.19
CA ILE A 37 1.38 -2.28 -6.81
C ILE A 37 2.23 -3.54 -6.89
N ALA A 38 1.77 -4.65 -6.31
CA ALA A 38 2.50 -5.90 -6.28
C ALA A 38 2.73 -6.47 -7.70
N ALA A 39 1.73 -6.40 -8.58
CA ALA A 39 1.89 -6.80 -9.97
C ALA A 39 2.94 -5.94 -10.70
N GLY A 40 2.90 -4.62 -10.52
CA GLY A 40 3.86 -3.70 -11.12
C GLY A 40 5.29 -3.92 -10.61
N LEU A 41 5.47 -4.06 -9.29
CA LEU A 41 6.78 -4.27 -8.68
C LEU A 41 7.37 -5.64 -9.04
N ARG A 42 6.57 -6.71 -9.05
CA ARG A 42 7.05 -8.04 -9.48
C ARG A 42 7.46 -8.06 -10.95
N ALA A 43 6.78 -7.31 -11.81
CA ALA A 43 7.14 -7.20 -13.22
C ALA A 43 8.44 -6.40 -13.42
N ALA A 44 8.64 -5.31 -12.66
CA ALA A 44 9.81 -4.45 -12.77
C ALA A 44 11.06 -5.00 -12.07
N PHE A 45 10.88 -5.71 -10.95
CA PHE A 45 11.94 -6.21 -10.07
C PHE A 45 11.70 -7.68 -9.69
N PRO A 46 11.69 -8.61 -10.65
CA PRO A 46 11.33 -10.01 -10.41
C PRO A 46 12.23 -10.74 -9.41
N GLU A 47 13.48 -10.29 -9.26
CA GLU A 47 14.49 -10.89 -8.37
C GLU A 47 14.49 -10.29 -6.95
N ILE A 48 13.75 -9.21 -6.72
CA ILE A 48 13.72 -8.53 -5.41
C ILE A 48 12.53 -9.03 -4.62
N ALA A 49 12.79 -9.46 -3.38
CA ALA A 49 11.72 -9.87 -2.46
C ALA A 49 10.74 -8.71 -2.27
N LEU A 50 9.44 -9.02 -2.32
CA LEU A 50 8.37 -8.07 -2.10
C LEU A 50 7.61 -8.48 -0.83
N ILE A 51 7.53 -7.55 0.10
CA ILE A 51 6.78 -7.66 1.35
C ILE A 51 5.67 -6.61 1.30
N THR A 52 4.41 -7.03 1.44
CA THR A 52 3.29 -6.09 1.48
C THR A 52 2.45 -6.33 2.73
N GLU A 53 1.84 -5.27 3.27
CA GLU A 53 0.97 -5.37 4.44
C GLU A 53 -0.16 -6.39 4.24
N GLU A 54 -0.82 -6.36 3.08
CA GLU A 54 -2.00 -7.20 2.81
C GLU A 54 -1.68 -8.66 2.45
N GLN A 55 -0.43 -8.98 2.10
CA GLN A 55 -0.04 -10.34 1.74
C GLN A 55 0.71 -11.02 2.89
N ALA A 56 -0.04 -11.60 3.84
CA ALA A 56 0.50 -12.30 5.01
C ALA A 56 1.53 -13.39 4.68
N ALA A 57 1.38 -14.06 3.53
CA ALA A 57 2.35 -15.05 3.03
C ALA A 57 3.76 -14.47 2.83
N THR A 58 3.88 -13.15 2.65
CA THR A 58 5.16 -12.47 2.46
C THR A 58 5.88 -12.16 3.77
N HIS A 59 5.19 -12.16 4.91
CA HIS A 59 5.73 -11.71 6.20
C HIS A 59 6.77 -12.67 6.80
N ALA A 60 6.73 -13.94 6.40
CA ALA A 60 7.71 -14.94 6.80
C ALA A 60 8.99 -14.92 5.94
N GLN A 61 9.04 -14.09 4.89
CA GLN A 61 10.22 -14.00 4.02
C GLN A 61 11.38 -13.32 4.77
N THR A 62 12.56 -13.93 4.68
CA THR A 62 13.82 -13.33 5.12
C THR A 62 14.64 -12.95 3.90
N ALA A 63 14.88 -11.65 3.73
CA ALA A 63 15.69 -11.11 2.64
C ALA A 63 16.55 -9.95 3.16
N GLN A 64 17.80 -9.87 2.71
CA GLN A 64 18.67 -8.72 2.98
C GLN A 64 18.28 -7.50 2.13
N THR A 65 17.71 -7.76 0.95
CA THR A 65 17.29 -6.75 -0.01
C THR A 65 15.85 -7.00 -0.39
N PHE A 66 14.97 -6.02 -0.18
CA PHE A 66 13.54 -6.17 -0.43
C PHE A 66 12.85 -4.83 -0.71
N LEU A 67 11.70 -4.92 -1.36
CA LEU A 67 10.70 -3.86 -1.43
C LEU A 67 9.67 -4.10 -0.33
N ILE A 68 9.32 -3.05 0.40
CA ILE A 68 8.22 -3.07 1.37
C ILE A 68 7.15 -2.07 0.95
N VAL A 69 5.89 -2.50 1.04
CA VAL A 69 4.72 -1.75 0.59
C VAL A 69 3.65 -1.72 1.67
N ASP A 70 3.17 -0.52 1.95
CA ASP A 70 1.87 -0.29 2.58
C ASP A 70 0.96 0.37 1.52
N PRO A 71 -0.05 -0.35 1.01
CA PRO A 71 -0.86 0.09 -0.11
C PRO A 71 -1.86 1.19 0.27
N LEU A 72 -2.19 1.36 1.55
CA LEU A 72 -3.09 2.38 2.05
C LEU A 72 -2.86 2.66 3.55
N ASP A 73 -1.86 3.49 3.84
CA ASP A 73 -1.63 4.00 5.19
C ASP A 73 -2.71 5.04 5.53
N GLY A 74 -3.31 4.93 6.71
CA GLY A 74 -4.40 5.82 7.14
C GLY A 74 -5.80 5.31 6.83
N THR A 75 -6.05 4.00 6.81
CA THR A 75 -7.37 3.39 6.50
C THR A 75 -8.51 3.94 7.38
N LYS A 76 -8.26 4.35 8.63
CA LYS A 76 -9.26 5.03 9.47
C LYS A 76 -9.68 6.38 8.90
N GLU A 77 -8.71 7.18 8.45
CA GLU A 77 -8.96 8.49 7.85
C GLU A 77 -9.59 8.34 6.46
N PHE A 78 -9.27 7.27 5.74
CA PHE A 78 -9.96 6.86 4.51
C PHE A 78 -11.44 6.57 4.77
N VAL A 79 -11.76 5.69 5.73
CA VAL A 79 -13.13 5.34 6.12
C VAL A 79 -13.93 6.57 6.58
N GLN A 80 -13.29 7.50 7.28
CA GLN A 80 -13.91 8.74 7.76
C GLN A 80 -13.98 9.86 6.72
N ARG A 81 -13.55 9.60 5.48
CA ARG A 81 -13.49 10.56 4.39
C ARG A 81 -12.77 11.86 4.73
N ARG A 82 -11.60 11.76 5.38
CA ARG A 82 -10.78 12.93 5.75
C ARG A 82 -9.67 13.28 4.76
N GLY A 83 -9.32 12.34 3.87
CA GLY A 83 -8.32 12.59 2.82
C GLY A 83 -6.87 12.52 3.30
N ASP A 84 -6.66 12.05 4.53
CA ASP A 84 -5.35 11.88 5.15
C ASP A 84 -4.89 10.41 5.08
N PHE A 85 -4.56 9.96 3.87
CA PHE A 85 -4.03 8.61 3.62
C PHE A 85 -2.97 8.62 2.52
N THR A 86 -2.09 7.62 2.52
CA THR A 86 -0.97 7.52 1.57
C THR A 86 -0.73 6.11 1.05
N VAL A 87 -0.04 6.02 -0.08
CA VAL A 87 0.64 4.81 -0.55
C VAL A 87 2.12 4.94 -0.20
N ASN A 88 2.68 3.97 0.50
CA ASN A 88 4.07 3.98 0.94
C ASN A 88 4.84 2.81 0.31
N ILE A 89 5.96 3.09 -0.34
CA ILE A 89 6.82 2.08 -0.96
C ILE A 89 8.27 2.39 -0.60
N ALA A 90 9.04 1.41 -0.11
CA ALA A 90 10.46 1.57 0.14
C ALA A 90 11.29 0.41 -0.39
N TYR A 91 12.50 0.72 -0.84
CA TYR A 91 13.55 -0.26 -1.17
C TYR A 91 14.57 -0.28 -0.03
N VAL A 92 14.75 -1.45 0.57
CA VAL A 92 15.61 -1.67 1.72
C VAL A 92 16.74 -2.62 1.32
N GLU A 93 17.96 -2.27 1.72
CA GLU A 93 19.15 -3.09 1.51
C GLU A 93 19.95 -3.15 2.81
N ASN A 94 20.25 -4.36 3.29
CA ASN A 94 20.97 -4.62 4.53
C ASN A 94 20.39 -3.87 5.75
N GLY A 95 19.06 -3.79 5.82
CA GLY A 95 18.34 -3.09 6.88
C GLY A 95 18.33 -1.56 6.75
N VAL A 96 18.85 -0.99 5.66
CA VAL A 96 18.86 0.45 5.39
C VAL A 96 17.86 0.78 4.28
N PRO A 97 16.87 1.66 4.51
CA PRO A 97 16.00 2.15 3.44
C PRO A 97 16.79 3.10 2.54
N LEU A 98 17.03 2.68 1.29
CA LEU A 98 17.83 3.45 0.32
C LEU A 98 16.97 4.34 -0.57
N ARG A 99 15.71 3.95 -0.83
CA ARG A 99 14.73 4.73 -1.59
C ARG A 99 13.37 4.59 -0.92
N GLY A 100 12.59 5.66 -0.98
CA GLY A 100 11.22 5.67 -0.49
C GLY A 100 10.37 6.54 -1.41
N VAL A 101 9.09 6.19 -1.53
CA VAL A 101 8.07 7.02 -2.16
C VAL A 101 6.87 7.03 -1.22
N VAL A 102 6.35 8.23 -0.98
CA VAL A 102 5.08 8.44 -0.29
C VAL A 102 4.18 9.23 -1.23
N TYR A 103 3.01 8.68 -1.54
CA TYR A 103 2.03 9.34 -2.39
C TYR A 103 0.73 9.57 -1.63
N ALA A 104 0.31 10.83 -1.51
CA ALA A 104 -0.97 11.23 -0.93
C ALA A 104 -1.96 11.56 -2.06
N PRO A 105 -2.76 10.58 -2.54
CA PRO A 105 -3.58 10.73 -3.74
C PRO A 105 -4.68 11.81 -3.58
N ALA A 106 -5.38 11.84 -2.44
CA ALA A 106 -6.41 12.84 -2.15
C ALA A 106 -5.87 14.29 -2.13
N LYS A 107 -4.55 14.45 -1.96
CA LYS A 107 -3.87 15.75 -1.96
C LYS A 107 -3.10 16.02 -3.25
N GLY A 108 -2.99 15.03 -4.15
CA GLY A 108 -2.15 15.11 -5.35
C GLY A 108 -0.66 15.36 -5.04
N ARG A 109 -0.15 14.85 -3.90
CA ARG A 109 1.24 15.11 -3.44
C ARG A 109 2.09 13.85 -3.49
N LEU A 110 3.30 13.97 -4.02
CA LEU A 110 4.30 12.90 -4.10
C LEU A 110 5.58 13.33 -3.38
N PHE A 111 6.17 12.44 -2.59
CA PHE A 111 7.43 12.62 -1.87
C PHE A 111 8.37 11.46 -2.20
N TYR A 112 9.67 11.72 -2.33
CA TYR A 112 10.71 10.73 -2.65
C TYR A 112 12.11 11.20 -2.24
#